data_AF-A0A924TPY2-F1
#
_entry.id   AF-A0A924TPY2-F1
#
_cell.length_a   1.000
_cell.length_b   1.000
_cell.length_c   1.000
_cell.angle_alpha   90.00
_cell.angle_beta   90.00
_cell.angle_gamma   90.00
#
_symmetry.space_group_name_H-M   'P 1'
#
loop_
_entity.id
_entity.type
_entity.pdbx_description
1 polymer ?
#
loop_
_entity_poly.entity_id
_entity_poly.type
_entity_poly.pdbx_seq_one_letter_code
_entity_poly.pdbx_strand_id
1 'polypeptide(L)' 'FDAGAKAKADADKQAAQRADNCQRAPQQLGTLNTGQRLVQFNAQGERVVMDDAARASAAAQARQVVATDCR' A
#
# COMPACT_ATOMS: atom_id res chain seq x y z
N PHE A 1 10.50 26.71 21.52
CA PHE A 1 9.12 26.78 21.00
C PHE A 1 8.91 26.08 19.65
N ASP A 2 9.86 25.26 19.18
CA ASP A 2 9.82 24.62 17.85
C ASP A 2 9.13 23.24 17.78
N ALA A 3 8.91 22.59 18.93
CA ALA A 3 8.39 21.22 18.96
C ALA A 3 6.92 21.12 18.51
N GLY A 4 6.10 22.13 18.79
CA GLY A 4 4.67 22.15 18.42
C GLY A 4 4.43 22.30 16.91
N ALA A 5 5.24 23.11 16.22
CA ALA A 5 5.12 23.30 14.77
C ALA A 5 5.57 22.06 13.99
N LYS A 6 6.65 21.39 14.44
CA LYS A 6 7.11 20.12 13.85
C LYS A 6 6.11 18.99 14.05
N ALA A 7 5.58 18.85 15.27
CA ALA A 7 4.56 17.83 15.57
C ALA A 7 3.29 17.99 14.73
N LYS A 8 2.83 19.24 14.50
CA LYS A 8 1.69 19.50 13.61
C LYS A 8 2.01 19.14 12.15
N ALA A 9 3.17 19.54 11.64
CA ALA A 9 3.57 19.21 10.29
C ALA A 9 3.68 17.69 10.06
N ASP A 10 4.17 16.94 11.03
CA ASP A 10 4.26 15.48 10.95
C ASP A 10 2.88 14.81 11.03
N ALA A 11 1.97 15.32 11.86
CA ALA A 11 0.60 14.84 11.92
C ALA A 11 -0.16 15.09 10.60
N ASP A 12 0.01 16.28 10.01
CA ASP A 12 -0.61 16.63 8.73
C ASP A 12 -0.07 15.74 7.59
N LYS A 13 1.25 15.44 7.57
CA LYS A 13 1.85 14.48 6.64
C LYS A 13 1.30 13.06 6.82
N GLN A 14 1.17 12.59 8.06
CA GLN A 14 0.61 11.26 8.35
C GLN A 14 -0.86 11.17 7.96
N ALA A 15 -1.64 12.25 8.13
CA ALA A 15 -3.02 12.29 7.67
C ALA A 15 -3.12 12.22 6.14
N ALA A 16 -2.28 12.98 5.42
CA ALA A 16 -2.20 12.91 3.96
C ALA A 16 -1.80 11.50 3.48
N GLN A 17 -0.77 10.92 4.09
CA GLN A 17 -0.32 9.56 3.77
C GLN A 17 -1.43 8.52 3.96
N ARG A 18 -2.19 8.60 5.05
CA ARG A 18 -3.33 7.71 5.30
C ARG A 18 -4.43 7.88 4.26
N ALA A 19 -4.76 9.11 3.90
CA ALA A 19 -5.75 9.39 2.86
C ALA A 19 -5.33 8.80 1.50
N ASP A 20 -4.07 9.00 1.10
CA ASP A 20 -3.51 8.44 -0.14
C ASP A 20 -3.50 6.90 -0.12
N ASN A 21 -3.10 6.31 0.99
CA ASN A 21 -3.11 4.87 1.19
C ASN A 21 -4.54 4.32 1.08
N CYS A 22 -5.51 4.98 1.70
CA CYS A 22 -6.91 4.56 1.63
C CYS A 22 -7.48 4.65 0.22
N GLN A 23 -7.08 5.65 -0.57
CA GLN A 23 -7.50 5.76 -1.97
C GLN A 23 -6.93 4.62 -2.82
N ARG A 24 -5.67 4.23 -2.60
CA ARG A 24 -4.93 3.29 -3.47
C ARG A 24 -5.08 1.83 -3.08
N ALA A 25 -5.13 1.51 -1.79
CA ALA A 25 -5.13 0.13 -1.31
C ALA A 25 -6.34 -0.71 -1.78
N PRO A 26 -7.58 -0.19 -1.87
CA PRO A 26 -8.72 -0.94 -2.42
C PRO A 26 -8.55 -1.28 -3.90
N GLN A 27 -7.99 -0.35 -4.69
CA GLN A 27 -7.73 -0.57 -6.11
C GLN A 27 -6.65 -1.65 -6.32
N GLN A 28 -5.59 -1.60 -5.51
CA GLN A 28 -4.55 -2.62 -5.50
C GLN A 28 -5.12 -4.00 -5.11
N LEU A 29 -5.93 -4.05 -4.05
CA LEU A 29 -6.59 -5.28 -3.62
C LEU A 29 -7.50 -5.85 -4.71
N GLY A 30 -8.28 -4.99 -5.38
CA GLY A 30 -9.10 -5.38 -6.53
C GLY A 30 -8.25 -6.05 -7.61
N THR A 31 -7.15 -5.41 -8.01
CA THR A 31 -6.20 -5.91 -9.02
C THR A 31 -5.62 -7.27 -8.63
N LEU A 32 -5.15 -7.42 -7.39
CA LEU A 32 -4.57 -8.66 -6.87
C LEU A 32 -5.54 -9.84 -6.94
N ASN A 33 -6.84 -9.58 -6.78
CA ASN A 33 -7.90 -10.58 -6.81
C ASN A 33 -8.41 -10.92 -8.23
N THR A 34 -7.97 -10.22 -9.29
CA THR A 34 -8.57 -10.37 -10.64
C THR A 34 -8.26 -11.67 -11.38
N GLY A 35 -7.56 -12.64 -10.78
CA GLY A 35 -7.13 -13.88 -11.45
C GLY A 35 -6.14 -13.65 -12.60
N GLN A 36 -5.83 -12.40 -12.94
CA GLN A 36 -4.86 -12.03 -13.97
C GLN A 36 -3.44 -12.30 -13.47
N ARG A 37 -2.55 -12.72 -14.39
CA ARG A 37 -1.12 -12.85 -14.10
C ARG A 37 -0.52 -11.47 -13.91
N LEU A 38 0.10 -11.24 -12.76
CA LEU A 38 0.81 -10.01 -12.45
C LEU A 38 2.29 -10.23 -12.67
N VAL A 39 2.95 -9.22 -13.24
CA VAL A 39 4.39 -9.23 -13.48
C VAL A 39 4.99 -8.11 -12.65
N GLN A 40 5.99 -8.45 -11.85
CA GLN A 40 6.76 -7.49 -11.06
C GLN A 40 8.21 -7.50 -11.53
N PHE A 41 8.94 -6.43 -11.21
CA PHE A 41 10.38 -6.40 -11.40
C PHE A 41 11.04 -6.83 -10.10
N ASN A 42 11.96 -7.78 -10.15
CA ASN A 42 12.80 -8.12 -9.00
C ASN A 42 13.88 -7.04 -8.77
N ALA A 43 14.68 -7.20 -7.72
CA ALA A 43 15.75 -6.25 -7.38
C ALA A 43 16.83 -6.11 -8.48
N GLN A 44 16.94 -7.12 -9.36
CA GLN A 44 17.85 -7.18 -10.49
C GLN A 44 17.26 -6.54 -11.75
N GLY A 45 16.02 -6.05 -11.70
CA GLY A 45 15.33 -5.44 -12.84
C GLY A 45 14.73 -6.44 -13.82
N GLU A 46 14.66 -7.73 -13.46
CA GLU A 46 14.06 -8.76 -14.30
C GLU A 46 12.56 -8.87 -14.05
N ARG A 47 11.81 -9.17 -15.10
CA ARG A 47 10.37 -9.40 -15.02
C ARG A 47 10.11 -10.80 -14.47
N VAL A 48 9.52 -10.89 -13.29
CA VAL A 48 9.08 -12.14 -12.67
C VAL A 48 7.56 -12.16 -12.56
N VAL A 49 6.96 -13.31 -12.86
CA VAL A 49 5.54 -13.53 -12.62
C VAL A 49 5.34 -13.61 -11.11
N MET A 50 4.38 -12.83 -10.59
CA MET A 50 3.96 -12.92 -9.20
C MET A 50 3.25 -14.26 -9.00
N ASP A 51 3.87 -15.13 -8.21
CA ASP A 51 3.27 -16.39 -7.81
C ASP A 51 2.09 -16.18 -6.85
N ASP A 52 1.36 -17.26 -6.57
CA ASP A 52 0.16 -17.19 -5.73
C ASP A 52 0.47 -16.85 -4.26
N ALA A 53 1.65 -17.23 -3.75
CA ALA A 53 2.07 -16.92 -2.40
C ALA A 53 2.37 -15.40 -2.25
N ALA A 54 3.10 -14.84 -3.20
CA ALA A 54 3.39 -13.41 -3.29
C ALA A 54 2.11 -12.59 -3.48
N ARG A 55 1.19 -13.04 -4.34
CA ARG A 55 -0.13 -12.43 -4.52
C ARG A 55 -0.94 -12.44 -3.22
N ALA A 56 -0.98 -13.57 -2.53
CA ALA A 56 -1.71 -13.70 -1.26
C ALA A 56 -1.14 -12.79 -0.17
N SER A 57 0.20 -12.70 -0.07
CA SER A 57 0.89 -11.81 0.85
C SER A 57 0.60 -10.33 0.54
N ALA A 58 0.71 -9.92 -0.73
CA ALA A 58 0.39 -8.57 -1.16
C ALA A 58 -1.09 -8.22 -0.90
N ALA A 59 -2.01 -9.17 -1.10
CA ALA A 59 -3.42 -8.98 -0.82
C ALA A 59 -3.69 -8.83 0.69
N ALA A 60 -2.99 -9.61 1.53
CA ALA A 60 -3.08 -9.47 2.98
C ALA A 60 -2.57 -8.10 3.45
N GLN A 61 -1.45 -7.62 2.91
CA GLN A 61 -0.93 -6.28 3.19
C GLN A 61 -1.90 -5.19 2.76
N ALA A 62 -2.44 -5.27 1.54
CA ALA A 62 -3.42 -4.29 1.06
C ALA A 62 -4.69 -4.27 1.93
N ARG A 63 -5.19 -5.44 2.36
CA ARG A 63 -6.32 -5.53 3.31
C ARG A 63 -5.99 -4.88 4.65
N GLN A 64 -4.78 -5.09 5.17
CA GLN A 64 -4.35 -4.46 6.42
C GLN A 64 -4.30 -2.94 6.29
N VAL A 65 -3.75 -2.41 5.19
CA VAL A 65 -3.71 -0.96 4.93
C VAL A 65 -5.13 -0.38 4.82
N VAL A 66 -6.02 -1.04 4.06
CA VAL A 66 -7.44 -0.63 4.04
C VAL A 66 -8.01 -0.64 5.45
N ALA A 67 -7.75 -1.70 6.21
CA ALA A 67 -8.26 -1.83 7.55
C ALA A 67 -7.71 -0.77 8.49
N THR A 68 -6.48 -0.24 8.34
CA THR A 68 -5.92 0.76 9.26
C THR A 68 -6.14 2.20 8.80
N ASP A 69 -6.05 2.44 7.49
CA ASP A 69 -5.91 3.78 6.93
C ASP A 69 -7.23 4.31 6.35
N CYS A 70 -8.24 3.44 6.14
CA CYS A 70 -9.59 3.82 5.72
C CYS A 70 -10.62 3.92 6.86
N ARG A 71 -10.19 3.90 8.12
CA ARG A 71 -11.08 4.08 9.27
C ARG A 71 -11.36 5.54 9.57
#